data_AF-A0A1D1YQM5-F1
#
_entry.id   AF-A0A1D1YQM5-F1
#
_cell.length_a   1.000
_cell.length_b   1.000
_cell.length_c   1.000
_cell.angle_alpha   90.00
_cell.angle_beta   90.00
_cell.angle_gamma   90.00
#
_symmetry.space_group_name_H-M   'P 1'
#
loop_
_entity.id
_entity.type
_entity.pdbx_description
1 polymer ?
#
loop_
_entity_poly.entity_id
_entity_poly.type
_entity_poly.pdbx_seq_one_letter_code
_entity_poly.pdbx_strand_id
1 'polypeptide(L)'
;EASGSSREGGKGLGRWAVDAAGAPAGRRVGRRQGKWLRRQGGRQGLGKPAGGRDRTGACLSKRMECVVQGIIETQHVAALEILLQGLCGVPKERFRIHEFCLKSGPNLGVVASEVRLMCDLEHPTPTWTLRHVGGAMRGSGADQLSVLVRTMVESKASKNVLRFFYMLGYKLDHELLKVGFAFHFQRGARITVTVTSVNKMPKLHATDEAVPVTPGIQLVEVTAPAAADSYNEVAGAISSFCEFLAPLVHLSKPGVSTGIVPTAAGAAASLMSNSGNKTL
;
A
#
# COMPACT_ATOMS: atom_id res chain seq x y z
N GLU A 1 -6.14 -48.30 -35.63
CA GLU A 1 -4.75 -47.88 -35.93
C GLU A 1 -4.74 -46.37 -36.08
N ALA A 2 -4.26 -45.65 -35.07
CA ALA A 2 -2.96 -44.92 -35.05
C ALA A 2 -3.02 -43.60 -35.87
N SER A 3 -2.56 -42.43 -35.45
CA SER A 3 -1.85 -41.94 -34.24
C SER A 3 -1.41 -40.48 -34.53
N GLY A 4 -1.25 -39.63 -33.51
CA GLY A 4 -0.38 -38.43 -33.55
C GLY A 4 -1.08 -37.10 -33.22
N SER A 5 -1.33 -36.77 -31.94
CA SER A 5 -0.40 -36.19 -30.94
C SER A 5 -0.01 -34.73 -31.23
N SER A 6 -0.81 -33.82 -30.67
CA SER A 6 -0.52 -32.39 -30.53
C SER A 6 0.52 -32.17 -29.41
N ARG A 7 1.58 -31.39 -29.68
CA ARG A 7 2.61 -31.04 -28.69
C ARG A 7 2.18 -29.82 -27.89
N GLU A 8 2.01 -30.02 -26.58
CA GLU A 8 2.00 -29.00 -25.54
C GLU A 8 3.28 -28.16 -25.55
N GLY A 9 3.13 -26.85 -25.32
CA GLY A 9 4.20 -25.90 -25.09
C GLY A 9 3.97 -25.13 -23.79
N GLY A 10 3.83 -25.83 -22.67
CA GLY A 10 3.82 -25.24 -21.34
C GLY A 10 5.22 -24.80 -20.93
N LYS A 11 5.50 -23.48 -20.90
CA LYS A 11 6.70 -22.95 -20.25
C LYS A 11 6.38 -22.64 -18.80
N GLY A 12 6.86 -23.53 -17.93
CA GLY A 12 6.69 -23.49 -16.49
C GLY A 12 7.30 -22.26 -15.83
N LEU A 13 6.55 -21.71 -14.88
CA LEU A 13 7.02 -20.79 -13.85
C LEU A 13 8.16 -21.46 -13.07
N GLY A 14 9.31 -20.77 -13.05
CA GLY A 14 10.52 -21.24 -12.41
C GLY A 14 10.32 -21.47 -10.91
N ARG A 15 10.75 -22.66 -10.48
CA ARG A 15 10.98 -23.04 -9.08
C ARG A 15 11.86 -21.99 -8.39
N TRP A 16 11.36 -21.36 -7.33
CA TRP A 16 12.19 -20.70 -6.32
C TRP A 16 12.08 -21.51 -5.02
N ALA A 17 12.74 -22.67 -5.02
CA ALA A 17 12.99 -23.44 -3.81
C ALA A 17 14.26 -22.89 -3.15
N VAL A 18 14.14 -22.48 -1.90
CA VAL A 18 15.29 -22.03 -1.09
C VAL A 18 15.79 -23.23 -0.32
N ASP A 19 16.94 -23.77 -0.72
CA ASP A 19 17.64 -24.80 0.04
C ASP A 19 18.10 -24.23 1.39
N ALA A 20 17.51 -24.74 2.47
CA ALA A 20 18.00 -24.55 3.82
C ALA A 20 18.97 -25.69 4.15
N ALA A 21 20.28 -25.43 4.03
CA ALA A 21 21.32 -26.38 4.44
C ALA A 21 22.39 -25.70 5.29
N GLY A 22 22.58 -26.21 6.50
CA GLY A 22 23.89 -26.37 7.14
C GLY A 22 24.50 -25.15 7.84
N ALA A 23 24.19 -24.97 9.13
CA ALA A 23 25.09 -24.27 10.05
C ALA A 23 26.26 -25.18 10.45
N PRO A 24 27.50 -24.64 10.55
CA PRO A 24 28.50 -25.20 11.45
C PRO A 24 28.76 -24.26 12.62
N ALA A 25 28.75 -24.87 13.80
CA ALA A 25 29.10 -24.27 15.07
C ALA A 25 30.62 -24.04 15.21
N GLY A 26 30.97 -22.97 15.94
CA GLY A 26 32.11 -22.96 16.86
C GLY A 26 33.41 -22.30 16.37
N ARG A 27 33.75 -21.15 16.96
CA ARG A 27 35.00 -20.97 17.73
C ARG A 27 35.00 -19.67 18.54
N ARG A 28 35.33 -19.81 19.84
CA ARG A 28 35.73 -18.75 20.77
C ARG A 28 37.12 -18.23 20.42
N VAL A 29 37.34 -16.91 20.54
CA VAL A 29 38.49 -16.18 21.12
C VAL A 29 38.00 -14.72 21.21
N GLY A 30 38.25 -13.86 22.19
CA GLY A 30 39.05 -13.84 23.40
C GLY A 30 38.84 -12.47 24.06
N ARG A 31 38.88 -12.43 25.38
CA ARG A 31 38.71 -11.22 26.20
C ARG A 31 39.82 -10.20 25.93
N ARG A 32 39.47 -8.91 25.80
CA ARG A 32 40.32 -7.81 26.26
C ARG A 32 39.48 -6.76 26.97
N GLN A 33 39.79 -6.59 28.26
CA GLN A 33 39.33 -5.48 29.10
C GLN A 33 40.03 -4.19 28.65
N GLY A 34 39.26 -3.12 28.48
CA GLY A 34 39.77 -1.77 28.33
C GLY A 34 39.11 -0.87 29.38
N LYS A 35 39.84 -0.61 30.47
CA LYS A 35 39.55 0.46 31.44
C LYS A 35 39.52 1.80 30.70
N TRP A 36 38.45 2.58 30.88
CA TRP A 36 38.50 4.03 30.65
C TRP A 36 37.94 4.78 31.86
N LEU A 37 38.74 5.76 32.25
CA LEU A 37 38.76 6.51 33.50
C LEU A 37 37.65 7.57 33.52
N ARG A 38 37.03 7.73 34.69
CA ARG A 38 36.11 8.84 34.99
C ARG A 38 36.79 10.19 34.77
N ARG A 39 36.11 11.11 34.08
CA ARG A 39 36.23 12.56 34.31
C ARG A 39 34.84 13.16 34.42
N GLN A 40 34.58 13.77 35.57
CA GLN A 40 33.47 14.69 35.80
C GLN A 40 33.76 16.03 35.13
N GLY A 41 32.73 16.69 34.62
CA GLY A 41 32.78 18.11 34.25
C GLY A 41 31.58 18.58 33.43
N GLY A 42 30.73 19.41 34.04
CA GLY A 42 30.09 20.55 33.37
C GLY A 42 28.79 20.34 32.58
N ARG A 43 27.68 20.83 33.13
CA ARG A 43 26.44 21.21 32.42
C ARG A 43 26.72 22.19 31.27
N GLN A 44 26.03 22.02 30.13
CA GLN A 44 25.24 23.06 29.43
C GLN A 44 24.64 22.56 28.11
N GLY A 45 23.36 22.92 27.86
CA GLY A 45 22.81 23.15 26.51
C GLY A 45 22.38 21.93 25.68
N LEU A 46 21.07 21.64 25.69
CA LEU A 46 20.38 20.82 24.68
C LEU A 46 20.45 21.48 23.30
N GLY A 47 21.42 21.08 22.48
CA GLY A 47 21.45 21.34 21.05
C GLY A 47 20.72 20.23 20.28
N LYS A 48 19.67 20.60 19.52
CA LYS A 48 18.97 19.72 18.57
C LYS A 48 19.98 19.08 17.59
N PRO A 49 19.82 17.81 17.19
CA PRO A 49 20.65 17.26 16.13
C PRO A 49 20.28 17.95 14.80
N ALA A 50 21.25 18.69 14.25
CA ALA A 50 21.16 19.28 12.93
C ALA A 50 21.00 18.17 11.89
N GLY A 51 19.96 18.28 11.05
CA GLY A 51 19.69 17.36 9.97
C GLY A 51 20.88 17.28 9.01
N GLY A 52 21.36 16.06 8.77
CA GLY A 52 22.37 15.76 7.77
C GLY A 52 21.85 16.14 6.39
N ARG A 53 22.50 17.13 5.76
CA ARG A 53 22.31 17.47 4.35
C ARG A 53 23.04 16.42 3.52
N ASP A 54 22.29 15.63 2.76
CA ASP A 54 22.84 14.79 1.71
C ASP A 54 23.19 15.66 0.48
N ARG A 55 24.20 15.25 -0.29
CA ARG A 55 24.80 16.03 -1.40
C ARG A 55 23.90 16.22 -2.62
N THR A 56 22.63 15.83 -2.54
CA THR A 56 21.58 16.09 -3.55
C THR A 56 20.57 17.16 -3.12
N GLY A 57 20.73 17.82 -1.97
CA GLY A 57 20.00 19.06 -1.64
C GLY A 57 18.48 18.96 -1.50
N ALA A 58 17.88 17.78 -1.71
CA ALA A 58 16.54 17.50 -1.28
C ALA A 58 16.61 17.09 0.20
N CYS A 59 16.28 18.01 1.11
CA CYS A 59 15.62 17.57 2.34
C CYS A 59 14.55 16.56 1.91
N LEU A 60 14.49 15.37 2.53
CA LEU A 60 13.33 14.48 2.44
C LEU A 60 12.12 15.33 2.82
N SER A 61 11.52 16.01 1.84
CA SER A 61 10.36 16.85 2.08
C SER A 61 9.33 15.88 2.64
N LYS A 62 8.77 16.25 3.79
CA LYS A 62 7.89 15.37 4.54
C LYS A 62 6.62 15.20 3.69
N ARG A 63 6.63 14.22 2.78
CA ARG A 63 5.51 13.90 1.91
C ARG A 63 4.43 13.26 2.78
N MET A 64 3.27 13.89 2.77
CA MET A 64 2.08 13.42 3.44
C MET A 64 1.19 12.74 2.40
N GLU A 65 0.33 11.86 2.87
CA GLU A 65 -0.82 11.39 2.12
C GLU A 65 -2.07 11.55 2.98
N CYS A 66 -3.15 11.95 2.33
CA CYS A 66 -4.49 11.95 2.90
C CYS A 66 -5.20 10.69 2.41
N VAL A 67 -5.80 9.93 3.32
CA VAL A 67 -6.41 8.62 3.04
C VAL A 67 -7.76 8.51 3.72
N VAL A 68 -8.74 8.00 2.99
CA VAL A 68 -10.01 7.49 3.51
C VAL A 68 -10.32 6.13 2.91
N GLN A 69 -11.04 5.31 3.65
CA GLN A 69 -11.37 3.94 3.29
C GLN A 69 -12.85 3.65 3.51
N GLY A 70 -13.38 2.76 2.71
CA GLY A 70 -14.72 2.22 2.83
C GLY A 70 -14.78 0.84 2.23
N ILE A 71 -15.94 0.22 2.34
CA ILE A 71 -16.18 -1.12 1.80
C ILE A 71 -17.39 -1.08 0.87
N ILE A 72 -17.35 -1.94 -0.15
CA ILE A 72 -18.46 -2.14 -1.08
C ILE A 72 -18.66 -3.63 -1.33
N GLU A 73 -19.91 -4.04 -1.46
CA GLU A 73 -20.23 -5.40 -1.87
C GLU A 73 -19.91 -5.61 -3.35
N THR A 74 -19.47 -6.81 -3.70
CA THR A 74 -19.04 -7.16 -5.07
C THR A 74 -20.16 -6.93 -6.09
N GLN A 75 -21.41 -7.14 -5.68
CA GLN A 75 -22.59 -6.89 -6.53
C GLN A 75 -22.77 -5.42 -6.94
N HIS A 76 -22.23 -4.47 -6.17
CA HIS A 76 -22.37 -3.03 -6.42
C HIS A 76 -21.13 -2.40 -7.06
N VAL A 77 -20.05 -3.17 -7.25
CA VAL A 77 -18.79 -2.68 -7.84
C VAL A 77 -19.00 -2.17 -9.26
N ALA A 78 -19.83 -2.83 -10.06
CA ALA A 78 -20.13 -2.39 -11.43
C ALA A 78 -20.79 -1.01 -11.46
N ALA A 79 -21.72 -0.74 -10.55
CA ALA A 79 -22.36 0.57 -10.45
C ALA A 79 -21.37 1.65 -9.99
N LEU A 80 -20.49 1.33 -9.04
CA LEU A 80 -19.41 2.25 -8.62
C LEU A 80 -18.46 2.55 -9.77
N GLU A 81 -18.12 1.55 -10.59
CA GLU A 81 -17.29 1.74 -11.77
C GLU A 81 -17.93 2.70 -12.77
N ILE A 82 -19.22 2.54 -13.08
CA ILE A 82 -19.96 3.45 -13.98
C ILE A 82 -19.93 4.88 -13.44
N LEU A 83 -20.17 5.05 -12.13
CA LEU A 83 -20.13 6.36 -11.48
C LEU A 83 -18.74 7.00 -11.59
N LEU A 84 -17.68 6.26 -11.25
CA LEU A 84 -16.30 6.74 -11.33
C LEU A 84 -15.89 7.06 -12.77
N GLN A 85 -16.32 6.25 -13.73
CA GLN A 85 -16.09 6.49 -15.15
C GLN A 85 -16.79 7.76 -15.63
N GLY A 86 -18.02 8.00 -15.18
CA GLY A 86 -18.77 9.23 -15.48
C GLY A 86 -18.16 10.49 -14.86
N LEU A 87 -17.56 10.38 -13.67
CA LEU A 87 -16.88 11.48 -13.00
C LEU A 87 -15.48 11.76 -13.55
N CYS A 88 -14.74 10.72 -13.97
CA CYS A 88 -13.35 10.83 -14.40
C CYS A 88 -13.23 11.15 -15.90
N GLY A 89 -14.08 10.53 -16.73
CA GLY A 89 -13.99 10.59 -18.19
C GLY A 89 -12.82 9.80 -18.80
N VAL A 90 -11.88 9.32 -17.99
CA VAL A 90 -10.73 8.50 -18.42
C VAL A 90 -10.99 7.03 -18.08
N PRO A 91 -10.53 6.06 -18.89
CA PRO A 91 -10.68 4.64 -18.58
C PRO A 91 -9.99 4.25 -17.27
N LYS A 92 -10.56 3.24 -16.60
CA LYS A 92 -9.95 2.64 -15.40
C LYS A 92 -8.60 1.99 -15.70
N GLU A 93 -7.69 2.09 -14.75
CA GLU A 93 -6.40 1.39 -14.77
C GLU A 93 -6.51 0.11 -13.93
N ARG A 94 -6.34 -1.06 -14.54
CA ARG A 94 -6.34 -2.33 -13.81
C ARG A 94 -4.95 -2.58 -13.24
N PHE A 95 -4.91 -3.24 -12.09
CA PHE A 95 -3.65 -3.66 -11.48
C PHE A 95 -3.77 -5.00 -10.76
N ARG A 96 -2.64 -5.70 -10.73
CA ARG A 96 -2.42 -6.92 -9.95
C ARG A 96 -1.09 -6.79 -9.20
N ILE A 97 -1.16 -6.41 -7.93
CA ILE A 97 0.01 -6.08 -7.12
C ILE A 97 0.26 -7.17 -6.09
N HIS A 98 1.46 -7.76 -6.12
CA HIS A 98 1.99 -8.62 -5.07
C HIS A 98 2.72 -7.76 -4.03
N GLU A 99 2.12 -7.62 -2.86
CA GLU A 99 2.62 -6.83 -1.74
C GLU A 99 3.32 -7.73 -0.71
N PHE A 100 4.58 -7.41 -0.39
CA PHE A 100 5.35 -8.01 0.69
C PHE A 100 5.42 -7.03 1.85
N CYS A 101 4.91 -7.43 3.00
CA CYS A 101 5.00 -6.65 4.23
C CYS A 101 6.21 -7.13 5.02
N LEU A 102 7.21 -6.24 5.18
CA LEU A 102 8.44 -6.50 5.89
C LEU A 102 8.44 -5.76 7.21
N LYS A 103 8.86 -6.43 8.30
CA LYS A 103 9.07 -5.82 9.61
C LYS A 103 10.54 -5.79 9.96
N SER A 104 10.99 -4.71 10.57
CA SER A 104 12.37 -4.59 11.06
C SER A 104 12.64 -5.62 12.14
N GLY A 105 13.77 -6.33 12.05
CA GLY A 105 14.23 -7.18 13.14
C GLY A 105 14.68 -6.36 14.37
N PRO A 106 14.83 -7.01 15.54
CA PRO A 106 15.27 -6.34 16.78
C PRO A 106 16.62 -5.62 16.66
N ASN A 107 17.44 -6.00 15.68
CA ASN A 107 18.78 -5.47 15.46
C ASN A 107 18.80 -4.07 14.83
N LEU A 108 17.66 -3.58 14.30
CA LEU A 108 17.56 -2.33 13.54
C LEU A 108 17.11 -1.12 14.37
N GLY A 109 16.84 -1.32 15.67
CA GLY A 109 16.48 -0.26 16.59
C GLY A 109 15.34 -0.64 17.54
N VAL A 110 15.04 0.28 18.46
CA VAL A 110 13.99 0.08 19.49
C VAL A 110 12.58 0.22 18.91
N VAL A 111 12.43 0.98 17.81
CA VAL A 111 11.14 1.23 17.16
C VAL A 111 10.99 0.30 15.96
N ALA A 112 9.96 -0.54 15.98
CA ALA A 112 9.63 -1.37 14.84
C ALA A 112 9.22 -0.52 13.64
N SER A 113 9.83 -0.76 12.49
CA SER A 113 9.49 -0.15 11.21
C SER A 113 8.88 -1.21 10.29
N GLU A 114 7.80 -0.84 9.61
CA GLU A 114 7.15 -1.65 8.58
C GLU A 114 7.42 -1.04 7.21
N VAL A 115 7.80 -1.89 6.27
CA VAL A 115 8.10 -1.51 4.90
C VAL A 115 7.31 -2.42 3.96
N ARG A 116 6.70 -1.83 2.93
CA ARG A 116 5.93 -2.56 1.93
C ARG A 116 6.66 -2.55 0.60
N LEU A 117 6.90 -3.73 0.05
CA LEU A 117 7.40 -3.89 -1.30
C LEU A 117 6.24 -4.31 -2.19
N MET A 118 6.02 -3.56 -3.26
CA MET A 118 4.93 -3.80 -4.21
C MET A 118 5.53 -4.19 -5.54
N CYS A 119 5.19 -5.38 -6.02
CA CYS A 119 5.52 -5.85 -7.36
C CYS A 119 4.26 -5.82 -8.21
N ASP A 120 4.24 -4.97 -9.23
CA ASP A 120 3.15 -4.95 -10.20
C ASP A 120 3.34 -6.07 -11.23
N LEU A 121 2.34 -6.92 -11.35
CA LEU A 121 2.29 -8.11 -12.21
C LEU A 121 1.43 -7.92 -13.45
N GLU A 122 0.73 -6.79 -13.59
CA GLU A 122 -0.09 -6.51 -14.78
C GLU A 122 0.80 -6.26 -16.01
N HIS A 123 2.00 -5.74 -15.78
CA HIS A 123 2.98 -5.44 -16.81
C HIS A 123 3.90 -6.65 -17.10
N PRO A 124 4.31 -6.88 -18.36
CA PRO A 124 5.17 -8.00 -18.74
C PRO A 124 6.56 -7.93 -18.07
N THR A 125 7.05 -6.72 -17.80
CA THR A 125 8.22 -6.48 -16.97
C THR A 125 7.77 -6.03 -15.58
N PRO A 126 7.97 -6.83 -14.52
CA PRO A 126 7.48 -6.50 -13.20
C PRO A 126 8.20 -5.26 -12.67
N THR A 127 7.42 -4.27 -12.23
CA THR A 127 7.97 -3.03 -11.64
C THR A 127 7.89 -3.12 -10.12
N TRP A 128 9.00 -2.78 -9.45
CA TRP A 128 9.12 -2.85 -8.00
C TRP A 128 9.05 -1.45 -7.41
N THR A 129 8.20 -1.29 -6.41
CA THR A 129 8.02 -0.04 -5.68
C THR A 129 8.13 -0.31 -4.19
N LEU A 130 8.96 0.48 -3.53
CA LEU A 130 9.16 0.48 -2.09
C LEU A 130 8.29 1.58 -1.49
N ARG A 131 7.44 1.23 -0.52
CA ARG A 131 6.61 2.18 0.23
C ARG A 131 6.86 2.03 1.73
N HIS A 132 7.19 3.14 2.39
CA HIS A 132 7.23 3.25 3.83
C HIS A 132 6.09 4.16 4.29
N VAL A 133 5.24 3.62 5.15
CA VAL A 133 4.09 4.32 5.73
C VAL A 133 4.43 4.65 7.18
N GLY A 134 4.54 5.95 7.49
CA GLY A 134 4.78 6.40 8.85
C GLY A 134 3.49 6.52 9.67
N GLY A 135 3.65 6.96 10.92
CA GLY A 135 2.52 7.16 11.83
C GLY A 135 1.53 8.20 11.31
N ALA A 136 0.24 7.97 11.59
CA ALA A 136 -0.80 8.96 11.38
C ALA A 136 -0.54 10.21 12.24
N MET A 137 -0.91 11.37 11.71
CA MET A 137 -0.95 12.63 12.44
C MET A 137 -1.87 12.48 13.66
N ARG A 138 -1.50 13.08 14.78
CA ARG A 138 -2.23 12.99 16.06
C ARG A 138 -2.42 14.37 16.66
N GLY A 139 -3.41 14.50 17.54
CA GLY A 139 -3.77 15.74 18.23
C GLY A 139 -5.02 16.41 17.66
N SER A 140 -5.42 17.52 18.25
CA SER A 140 -6.68 18.22 17.94
C SER A 140 -6.83 18.57 16.46
N GLY A 141 -5.75 18.91 15.76
CA GLY A 141 -5.76 19.18 14.32
C GLY A 141 -6.03 17.93 13.47
N ALA A 142 -5.69 16.73 13.93
CA ALA A 142 -5.99 15.47 13.22
C ALA A 142 -7.43 14.99 13.50
N ASP A 143 -7.96 15.28 14.68
CA ASP A 143 -9.31 14.89 15.08
C ASP A 143 -10.38 15.68 14.33
N GLN A 144 -10.11 16.95 14.03
CA GLN A 144 -11.00 17.83 13.26
C GLN A 144 -11.10 17.48 11.77
N LEU A 145 -10.12 16.74 11.23
CA LEU A 145 -10.15 16.30 9.84
C LEU A 145 -11.05 15.08 9.69
N SER A 146 -11.81 14.97 8.62
CA SER A 146 -12.56 13.77 8.23
C SER A 146 -11.66 12.69 7.60
N VAL A 147 -10.46 13.07 7.16
CA VAL A 147 -9.48 12.20 6.49
C VAL A 147 -8.31 11.87 7.40
N LEU A 148 -7.66 10.73 7.17
CA LEU A 148 -6.41 10.39 7.86
C LEU A 148 -5.23 11.00 7.09
N VAL A 149 -4.41 11.77 7.80
CA VAL A 149 -3.16 12.32 7.25
C VAL A 149 -1.99 11.56 7.87
N ARG A 150 -1.09 11.02 7.04
CA ARG A 150 0.12 10.34 7.50
C ARG A 150 1.29 10.61 6.57
N THR A 151 2.51 10.45 7.07
CA THR A 151 3.70 10.53 6.23
C THR A 151 3.81 9.29 5.36
N MET A 152 4.09 9.46 4.08
CA MET A 152 4.34 8.35 3.16
C MET A 152 5.53 8.68 2.26
N VAL A 153 6.44 7.72 2.15
CA VAL A 153 7.58 7.79 1.24
C VAL A 153 7.51 6.61 0.31
N GLU A 154 7.57 6.89 -0.99
CA GLU A 154 7.57 5.90 -2.04
C GLU A 154 8.79 6.10 -2.94
N SER A 155 9.42 5.00 -3.34
CA SER A 155 10.56 4.99 -4.25
C SER A 155 10.50 3.79 -5.19
N LYS A 156 10.97 3.96 -6.42
CA LYS A 156 11.15 2.84 -7.35
C LYS A 156 12.35 1.99 -6.90
N ALA A 157 12.22 0.69 -7.07
CA ALA A 157 13.20 -0.28 -6.63
C ALA A 157 13.52 -1.26 -7.76
N SER A 158 14.64 -1.98 -7.61
CA SER A 158 15.00 -3.07 -8.51
C SER A 158 14.50 -4.41 -7.97
N LYS A 159 14.51 -5.45 -8.81
CA LYS A 159 14.13 -6.83 -8.44
C LYS A 159 14.86 -7.40 -7.21
N ASN A 160 16.04 -6.86 -6.87
CA ASN A 160 16.84 -7.34 -5.74
C ASN A 160 16.46 -6.71 -4.40
N VAL A 161 15.42 -5.87 -4.37
CA VAL A 161 15.02 -5.11 -3.18
C VAL A 161 14.65 -6.01 -2.00
N LEU A 162 13.98 -7.14 -2.22
CA LEU A 162 13.63 -8.08 -1.16
C LEU A 162 14.89 -8.63 -0.47
N ARG A 163 15.87 -9.08 -1.26
CA ARG A 163 17.16 -9.57 -0.74
C ARG A 163 17.92 -8.49 0.00
N PHE A 164 17.89 -7.25 -0.50
CA PHE A 164 18.50 -6.11 0.16
C PHE A 164 17.92 -5.88 1.56
N PHE A 165 16.60 -5.87 1.72
CA PHE A 165 15.96 -5.69 3.03
C PHE A 165 16.23 -6.86 3.99
N TYR A 166 16.33 -8.10 3.51
CA TYR A 166 16.75 -9.22 4.34
C TYR A 166 18.18 -9.05 4.86
N MET A 167 19.11 -8.56 4.03
CA MET A 167 20.49 -8.28 4.48
C MET A 167 20.55 -7.13 5.50
N LEU A 168 19.64 -6.16 5.41
CA LEU A 168 19.49 -5.13 6.43
C LEU A 168 18.93 -5.67 7.76
N GLY A 169 18.32 -6.86 7.77
CA GLY A 169 17.74 -7.46 8.96
C GLY A 169 16.22 -7.29 9.07
N TYR A 170 15.54 -6.93 7.99
CA TYR A 170 14.08 -7.05 7.91
C TYR A 170 13.69 -8.51 7.71
N LYS A 171 12.47 -8.85 8.14
CA LYS A 171 11.87 -10.18 7.95
C LYS A 171 10.52 -10.02 7.27
N LEU A 172 10.17 -10.99 6.42
CA LEU A 172 8.83 -11.08 5.85
C LEU A 172 7.84 -11.40 6.98
N ASP A 173 6.82 -10.58 7.11
CA ASP A 173 5.72 -10.77 8.07
C ASP A 173 4.57 -11.50 7.39
N HIS A 174 4.09 -10.94 6.27
CA HIS A 174 3.04 -11.53 5.45
C HIS A 174 3.14 -11.02 4.02
N GLU A 175 2.44 -11.69 3.10
CA GLU A 175 2.30 -11.27 1.72
C GLU A 175 0.83 -11.28 1.31
N LEU A 176 0.47 -10.37 0.41
CA LEU A 176 -0.89 -10.18 -0.08
C LEU A 176 -0.88 -9.99 -1.59
N LEU A 177 -1.91 -10.46 -2.25
CA LEU A 177 -2.17 -10.15 -3.65
C LEU A 177 -3.38 -9.22 -3.74
N LYS A 178 -3.12 -7.97 -4.14
CA LYS A 178 -4.16 -6.96 -4.37
C LYS A 178 -4.53 -6.97 -5.85
N VAL A 179 -5.79 -7.26 -6.13
CA VAL A 179 -6.34 -7.24 -7.50
C VAL A 179 -7.45 -6.21 -7.54
N GLY A 180 -7.41 -5.32 -8.52
CA GLY A 180 -8.35 -4.22 -8.54
C GLY A 180 -8.20 -3.29 -9.73
N PHE A 181 -8.81 -2.12 -9.59
CA PHE A 181 -8.66 -1.03 -10.53
C PHE A 181 -8.55 0.31 -9.82
N ALA A 182 -7.98 1.29 -10.50
CA ALA A 182 -7.79 2.64 -10.05
C ALA A 182 -8.37 3.65 -11.05
N PHE A 183 -8.89 4.75 -10.51
CA PHE A 183 -9.21 5.96 -11.26
C PHE A 183 -8.40 7.13 -10.70
N HIS A 184 -7.87 7.94 -11.60
CA HIS A 184 -7.04 9.09 -11.26
C HIS A 184 -7.77 10.38 -11.63
N PHE A 185 -7.99 11.25 -10.65
CA PHE A 185 -8.70 12.51 -10.81
C PHE A 185 -7.75 13.69 -10.58
N GLN A 186 -7.96 14.77 -11.31
CA GLN A 186 -7.30 16.06 -11.08
C GLN A 186 -8.36 17.09 -10.70
N ARG A 187 -8.71 17.17 -9.40
CA ARG A 187 -9.73 18.10 -8.87
C ARG A 187 -9.21 18.79 -7.61
N GLY A 188 -8.48 19.90 -7.78
CA GLY A 188 -7.77 20.60 -6.70
C GLY A 188 -6.53 19.84 -6.20
N ALA A 189 -6.57 18.51 -6.17
CA ALA A 189 -5.45 17.62 -5.90
C ALA A 189 -5.50 16.39 -6.83
N ARG A 190 -4.38 15.66 -6.91
CA ARG A 190 -4.31 14.35 -7.56
C ARG A 190 -4.98 13.30 -6.66
N ILE A 191 -6.26 13.06 -6.87
CA ILE A 191 -7.03 12.08 -6.10
C ILE A 191 -6.98 10.75 -6.84
N THR A 192 -6.65 9.68 -6.12
CA THR A 192 -6.62 8.32 -6.64
C THR A 192 -7.65 7.49 -5.89
N VAL A 193 -8.65 6.97 -6.60
CA VAL A 193 -9.64 6.05 -6.06
C VAL A 193 -9.24 4.65 -6.48
N THR A 194 -9.06 3.75 -5.53
CA THR A 194 -8.75 2.35 -5.80
C THR A 194 -9.84 1.46 -5.25
N VAL A 195 -10.26 0.48 -6.04
CA VAL A 195 -11.18 -0.58 -5.61
C VAL A 195 -10.42 -1.88 -5.68
N THR A 196 -10.25 -2.54 -4.53
CA THR A 196 -9.34 -3.69 -4.37
C THR A 196 -9.99 -4.87 -3.68
N SER A 197 -9.79 -6.04 -4.26
CA SER A 197 -9.90 -7.31 -3.57
C SER A 197 -8.53 -7.68 -3.00
N VAL A 198 -8.47 -7.89 -1.68
CA VAL A 198 -7.26 -8.33 -0.99
C VAL A 198 -7.30 -9.85 -0.86
N ASN A 199 -6.30 -10.51 -1.42
CA ASN A 199 -6.18 -11.96 -1.42
C ASN A 199 -4.96 -12.38 -0.59
N LYS A 200 -5.13 -13.41 0.25
CA LYS A 200 -4.03 -14.06 0.94
C LYS A 200 -3.50 -15.20 0.06
N MET A 201 -2.21 -15.46 0.13
CA MET A 201 -1.61 -16.62 -0.53
C MET A 201 -1.41 -17.73 0.51
N PRO A 202 -2.07 -18.89 0.37
CA PRO A 202 -1.87 -20.03 1.28
C PRO A 202 -0.45 -20.58 1.22
N LYS A 203 0.17 -20.50 0.05
CA LYS A 203 1.54 -20.91 -0.22
C LYS A 203 2.36 -19.67 -0.62
N LEU A 204 3.56 -19.56 -0.06
CA LEU A 204 4.43 -18.42 -0.32
C LEU A 204 4.68 -18.24 -1.82
N HIS A 205 4.43 -17.01 -2.28
CA HIS A 205 4.60 -16.54 -3.66
C HIS A 205 3.71 -17.22 -4.70
N ALA A 206 2.74 -18.04 -4.29
CA ALA A 206 1.81 -18.70 -5.19
C ALA A 206 0.65 -17.76 -5.55
N THR A 207 0.89 -16.84 -6.49
CA THR A 207 -0.07 -15.81 -6.90
C THR A 207 -1.32 -16.36 -7.60
N ASP A 208 -1.26 -17.59 -8.11
CA ASP A 208 -2.36 -18.25 -8.81
C ASP A 208 -3.31 -19.00 -7.86
N GLU A 209 -2.83 -19.34 -6.66
CA GLU A 209 -3.59 -20.02 -5.61
C GLU A 209 -4.13 -19.02 -4.57
N ALA A 210 -4.09 -17.72 -4.88
CA ALA A 210 -4.50 -16.67 -3.96
C ALA A 210 -6.02 -16.73 -3.69
N VAL A 211 -6.40 -16.63 -2.43
CA VAL A 211 -7.79 -16.70 -1.97
C VAL A 211 -8.20 -15.36 -1.37
N PRO A 212 -9.38 -14.82 -1.69
CA PRO A 212 -9.85 -13.56 -1.12
C PRO A 212 -9.95 -13.65 0.40
N VAL A 213 -9.42 -12.63 1.10
CA VAL A 213 -9.51 -12.52 2.56
C VAL A 213 -10.94 -12.21 2.97
N THR A 214 -11.63 -11.37 2.20
CA THR A 214 -13.02 -10.95 2.41
C THR A 214 -13.86 -11.28 1.17
N PRO A 215 -14.34 -12.52 1.01
CA PRO A 215 -15.20 -12.89 -0.11
C PRO A 215 -16.46 -12.02 -0.14
N GLY A 216 -16.85 -11.56 -1.33
CA GLY A 216 -18.06 -10.74 -1.51
C GLY A 216 -17.88 -9.25 -1.17
N ILE A 217 -16.78 -8.83 -0.56
CA ILE A 217 -16.53 -7.43 -0.18
C ILE A 217 -15.20 -6.96 -0.79
N GLN A 218 -15.20 -5.75 -1.34
CA GLN A 218 -14.02 -5.08 -1.86
C GLN A 218 -13.73 -3.81 -1.04
N LEU A 219 -12.44 -3.51 -0.89
CA LEU A 219 -11.96 -2.30 -0.24
C LEU A 219 -11.96 -1.14 -1.25
N VAL A 220 -12.55 -0.02 -0.86
CA VAL A 220 -12.46 1.24 -1.59
C VAL A 220 -11.55 2.17 -0.81
N GLU A 221 -10.45 2.59 -1.40
CA GLU A 221 -9.51 3.54 -0.79
C GLU A 221 -9.36 4.76 -1.68
N VAL A 222 -9.54 5.95 -1.09
CA VAL A 222 -9.30 7.23 -1.75
C VAL A 222 -8.07 7.85 -1.12
N THR A 223 -7.06 8.10 -1.96
CA THR A 223 -5.78 8.67 -1.54
C THR A 223 -5.44 9.92 -2.33
N ALA A 224 -4.75 10.87 -1.70
CA ALA A 224 -4.09 11.94 -2.42
C ALA A 224 -2.76 12.31 -1.75
N PRO A 225 -1.68 12.52 -2.52
CA PRO A 225 -0.44 13.04 -1.98
C PRO A 225 -0.63 14.51 -1.57
N ALA A 226 -0.03 14.89 -0.45
CA ALA A 226 -0.05 16.23 0.09
C ALA A 226 1.34 16.66 0.54
N ALA A 227 1.61 17.96 0.50
CA ALA A 227 2.75 18.53 1.18
C ALA A 227 2.40 18.83 2.65
N ALA A 228 3.42 19.03 3.48
CA ALA A 228 3.24 19.27 4.92
C ALA A 228 2.53 20.60 5.23
N ASP A 229 2.49 21.52 4.29
CA ASP A 229 1.86 22.84 4.36
C ASP A 229 0.46 22.89 3.70
N SER A 230 0.18 22.03 2.71
CA SER A 230 -1.08 22.04 1.94
C SER A 230 -2.06 20.92 2.27
N TYR A 231 -1.79 20.06 3.27
CA TYR A 231 -2.64 18.90 3.57
C TYR A 231 -4.09 19.26 3.92
N ASN A 232 -4.36 20.44 4.49
CA ASN A 232 -5.73 20.87 4.81
C ASN A 232 -6.59 21.07 3.55
N GLU A 233 -6.01 21.67 2.50
CA GLU A 233 -6.69 21.87 1.22
C GLU A 233 -6.96 20.53 0.54
N VAL A 234 -5.96 19.64 0.54
CA VAL A 234 -6.09 18.28 -0.01
C VAL A 234 -7.14 17.46 0.76
N ALA A 235 -7.17 17.59 2.09
CA ALA A 235 -8.19 16.97 2.93
C ALA A 235 -9.61 17.45 2.60
N GLY A 236 -9.79 18.76 2.38
CA GLY A 236 -11.05 19.34 1.92
C GLY A 236 -11.48 18.83 0.54
N ALA A 237 -10.53 18.72 -0.40
CA ALA A 237 -10.78 18.18 -1.74
C ALA A 237 -11.19 16.69 -1.70
N ILE A 238 -10.53 15.87 -0.88
CA ILE A 238 -10.96 14.47 -0.68
C ILE A 238 -12.36 14.42 -0.05
N SER A 239 -12.62 15.25 0.96
CA SER A 239 -13.91 15.24 1.67
C SER A 239 -15.07 15.55 0.74
N SER A 240 -14.96 16.63 -0.04
CA SER A 240 -15.97 16.97 -1.05
C SER A 240 -16.09 15.92 -2.15
N PHE A 241 -14.97 15.27 -2.54
CA PHE A 241 -15.02 14.17 -3.50
C PHE A 241 -15.78 12.95 -2.97
N CYS A 242 -15.67 12.65 -1.67
CA CYS A 242 -16.36 11.51 -1.05
C CYS A 242 -17.89 11.64 -1.08
N GLU A 243 -18.43 12.86 -1.11
CA GLU A 243 -19.88 13.11 -1.19
C GLU A 243 -20.49 12.52 -2.48
N PHE A 244 -19.74 12.52 -3.59
CA PHE A 244 -20.19 11.90 -4.84
C PHE A 244 -20.30 10.37 -4.72
N LEU A 245 -19.54 9.75 -3.81
CA LEU A 245 -19.51 8.29 -3.60
C LEU A 245 -20.47 7.83 -2.50
N ALA A 246 -20.91 8.75 -1.63
CA ALA A 246 -21.78 8.47 -0.49
C ALA A 246 -23.03 7.62 -0.78
N PRO A 247 -23.71 7.73 -1.95
CA PRO A 247 -24.86 6.87 -2.26
C PRO A 247 -24.55 5.37 -2.29
N LEU A 248 -23.30 5.01 -2.64
CA LEU A 248 -22.84 3.63 -2.81
C LEU A 248 -21.85 3.18 -1.73
N VAL A 249 -21.01 4.08 -1.22
CA VAL A 249 -19.89 3.75 -0.34
C VAL A 249 -19.80 4.76 0.79
N HIS A 250 -19.70 4.27 2.02
CA HIS A 250 -19.38 5.10 3.17
C HIS A 250 -17.88 5.12 3.37
N LEU A 251 -17.26 6.28 3.16
CA LEU A 251 -15.83 6.50 3.34
C LEU A 251 -15.56 7.14 4.69
N SER A 252 -14.59 6.61 5.42
CA SER A 252 -14.18 7.10 6.73
C SER A 252 -12.68 6.97 6.95
N LYS A 253 -12.18 7.42 8.10
CA LYS A 253 -10.77 7.25 8.45
C LYS A 253 -10.44 5.75 8.53
N PRO A 254 -9.29 5.31 7.96
CA PRO A 254 -8.79 3.96 8.16
C PRO A 254 -8.81 3.55 9.64
N GLY A 255 -9.42 2.40 9.94
CA GLY A 255 -9.59 1.89 11.30
C GLY A 255 -10.94 2.23 11.95
N VAL A 256 -11.74 3.13 11.36
CA VAL A 256 -13.13 3.35 11.75
C VAL A 256 -14.02 2.45 10.89
N SER A 257 -14.78 1.55 11.53
CA SER A 257 -15.68 0.65 10.80
C SER A 257 -17.05 1.29 10.65
N THR A 258 -17.44 1.58 9.41
CA THR A 258 -18.72 2.25 9.09
C THR A 258 -19.74 1.34 8.40
N GLY A 259 -19.38 0.08 8.14
CA GLY A 259 -20.29 -0.91 7.52
C GLY A 259 -20.62 -0.62 6.06
N ILE A 260 -21.62 -1.35 5.54
CA ILE A 260 -22.12 -1.24 4.16
C ILE A 260 -23.27 -0.22 4.14
N VAL A 261 -23.32 0.59 3.08
CA VAL A 261 -24.36 1.63 2.91
C VAL A 261 -25.72 0.99 2.60
N PRO A 262 -26.78 1.24 3.40
CA PRO A 262 -28.11 0.67 3.15
C PRO A 262 -28.73 1.09 1.82
N THR A 263 -28.40 2.29 1.34
CA THR A 263 -28.89 2.84 0.06
C THR A 263 -28.16 2.30 -1.16
N ALA A 264 -27.08 1.53 -0.98
CA ALA A 264 -26.21 1.10 -2.08
C ALA A 264 -26.98 0.29 -3.14
N ALA A 265 -27.89 -0.59 -2.72
CA ALA A 265 -28.69 -1.39 -3.64
C ALA A 265 -29.59 -0.55 -4.55
N GLY A 266 -30.31 0.42 -3.97
CA GLY A 266 -31.20 1.31 -4.73
C GLY A 266 -30.45 2.28 -5.65
N ALA A 267 -29.32 2.81 -5.16
CA ALA A 267 -28.46 3.68 -5.97
C ALA A 267 -27.81 2.91 -7.13
N ALA A 268 -27.34 1.68 -6.86
CA ALA A 268 -26.76 0.82 -7.89
C ALA A 268 -27.80 0.48 -8.96
N ALA A 269 -29.02 0.08 -8.58
CA ALA A 269 -30.08 -0.22 -9.54
C ALA A 269 -30.37 0.97 -10.47
N SER A 270 -30.47 2.18 -9.92
CA SER A 270 -30.72 3.41 -10.67
C SER A 270 -29.60 3.74 -11.68
N LEU A 271 -28.34 3.53 -11.31
CA LEU A 271 -27.19 3.77 -12.20
C LEU A 271 -27.15 2.75 -13.33
N MET A 272 -27.42 1.48 -13.01
CA MET A 272 -27.41 0.40 -13.98
C MET A 272 -28.56 0.56 -15.00
N SER A 273 -29.76 0.95 -14.57
CA SER A 273 -30.89 1.15 -15.49
C SER A 273 -30.68 2.29 -16.48
N ASN A 274 -29.98 3.36 -16.07
CA ASN A 274 -29.75 4.52 -16.93
C ASN A 274 -28.66 4.29 -17.99
N SER A 275 -27.77 3.31 -17.77
CA SER A 275 -26.71 2.94 -18.71
C SER A 275 -27.21 2.16 -19.95
N GLY A 276 -28.42 1.58 -19.88
CA GLY A 276 -29.04 0.82 -20.98
C GLY A 276 -29.60 1.67 -22.13
N ASN A 277 -29.70 2.99 -21.96
CA ASN A 277 -30.35 3.88 -22.94
C ASN A 277 -29.39 4.63 -23.88
N LYS A 278 -28.12 4.22 -23.98
CA LYS A 278 -27.11 4.88 -24.83
C LYS A 278 -26.64 4.01 -25.99
N THR A 279 -27.60 3.59 -26.81
CA THR A 279 -27.38 3.16 -28.20
C THR A 279 -28.43 3.84 -29.07
N LEU A 280 -28.04 4.96 -29.68
CA LEU A 280 -28.68 5.60 -30.83
C LEU A 280 -27.63 6.48 -31.52
#